data_AF-A0A2W4N1R2-F1
#
_entry.id   AF-A0A2W4N1R2-F1
#
_cell.length_a   1.000
_cell.length_b   1.000
_cell.length_c   1.000
_cell.angle_alpha   90.00
_cell.angle_beta   90.00
_cell.angle_gamma   90.00
#
_symmetry.space_group_name_H-M   'P 1'
#
loop_
_entity.id
_entity.type
_entity.pdbx_description
1 polymer ?
#
loop_
_entity_poly.entity_id
_entity_poly.type
_entity_poly.pdbx_seq_one_letter_code
_entity_poly.pdbx_strand_id
1 'polypeptide(L)' 'GVIYHLHGIPNDLFVPIFAVGRVPGWTVQTLEQQANNILIRPLTFYDGPAPRAYVPIDQRG' A
#
# COMPACT_ATOMS: atom_id res chain seq x y z
N GLY A 1 -6.05 -11.46 16.55
CA GLY A 1 -5.15 -11.07 17.64
C GLY A 1 -5.41 -11.89 18.89
N VAL A 2 -6.50 -11.60 19.61
CA VAL A 2 -6.82 -12.22 20.92
C VAL A 2 -6.84 -13.75 20.89
N ILE A 3 -7.47 -14.37 19.88
CA ILE A 3 -7.45 -15.84 19.76
C ILE A 3 -6.03 -16.39 19.65
N TYR A 4 -5.18 -15.81 18.80
CA TYR A 4 -3.78 -16.24 18.64
C TYR A 4 -2.97 -16.02 19.92
N HIS A 5 -3.21 -14.90 20.62
CA HIS A 5 -2.58 -14.60 21.91
C HIS A 5 -2.97 -15.62 22.99
N LEU A 6 -4.27 -15.96 23.09
CA LEU A 6 -4.77 -16.98 24.01
C LEU A 6 -4.25 -18.39 23.67
N HIS A 7 -3.87 -18.63 22.41
CA HIS A 7 -3.26 -19.88 21.96
C HIS A 7 -1.72 -19.88 22.08
N GLY A 8 -1.12 -18.84 22.67
CA GLY A 8 0.32 -18.75 22.86
C GLY A 8 1.10 -18.61 21.56
N ILE A 9 0.44 -18.23 20.45
CA ILE A 9 1.12 -18.00 19.18
C ILE A 9 1.98 -16.74 19.32
N PRO A 10 3.25 -16.76 18.90
CA PRO A 10 4.10 -15.58 18.83
C PRO A 10 3.45 -14.44 18.03
N ASN A 11 3.52 -13.21 18.55
CA ASN A 11 2.84 -12.04 17.96
C ASN A 11 3.34 -11.70 16.55
N ASP A 12 4.61 -11.98 16.26
CA ASP A 12 5.24 -11.85 14.94
C ASP A 12 4.59 -12.75 13.88
N LEU A 13 3.94 -13.85 14.28
CA LEU A 13 3.22 -14.76 13.37
C LEU A 13 1.78 -14.34 13.08
N PHE A 14 1.25 -13.30 13.72
CA PHE A 14 -0.16 -12.91 13.52
C PHE A 14 -0.41 -12.40 12.10
N VAL A 15 0.48 -11.57 11.57
CA VAL A 15 0.38 -11.03 10.20
C VAL A 15 0.59 -12.14 9.15
N PRO A 16 1.60 -13.02 9.27
CA PRO A 16 1.73 -14.19 8.40
C PRO A 16 0.49 -15.09 8.34
N ILE A 17 -0.10 -15.45 9.49
CA ILE A 17 -1.31 -16.29 9.52
C ILE A 17 -2.48 -15.59 8.82
N PHE A 18 -2.66 -14.28 9.07
CA PHE A 18 -3.65 -13.48 8.36
C PHE A 18 -3.42 -13.51 6.84
N ALA A 19 -2.17 -13.30 6.39
CA ALA A 19 -1.83 -13.32 4.98
C ALA A 19 -2.18 -14.66 4.34
N VAL A 20 -1.82 -15.79 4.96
CA VAL A 20 -2.18 -17.15 4.48
C VAL A 20 -3.69 -17.29 4.28
N GLY A 21 -4.50 -16.83 5.24
CA GLY A 21 -5.96 -16.85 5.12
C GLY A 21 -6.52 -15.94 4.02
N ARG A 22 -5.78 -14.89 3.62
CA ARG A 22 -6.20 -13.93 2.59
C ARG A 22 -5.70 -14.25 1.17
N VAL A 23 -4.63 -15.03 1.03
CA VAL A 23 -4.05 -15.40 -0.28
C VAL A 23 -5.10 -15.86 -1.29
N PRO A 24 -6.02 -16.80 -0.97
CA PRO A 24 -6.99 -17.25 -1.97
C PRO A 24 -7.88 -16.11 -2.51
N GLY A 25 -8.28 -15.17 -1.65
CA GLY A 25 -9.08 -14.01 -2.05
C GLY A 25 -8.29 -13.03 -2.92
N TRP A 26 -7.02 -12.77 -2.58
CA TRP A 26 -6.15 -11.93 -3.42
C TRP A 26 -5.89 -12.57 -4.78
N THR A 27 -5.73 -13.89 -4.85
CA THR A 27 -5.59 -14.62 -6.12
C THR A 27 -6.83 -14.46 -6.99
N VAL A 28 -8.03 -14.66 -6.44
CA VAL A 28 -9.29 -14.46 -7.19
C VAL A 28 -9.40 -13.02 -7.71
N GLN A 29 -9.17 -12.03 -6.85
CA GLN A 29 -9.22 -10.62 -7.25
C GLN A 29 -8.21 -10.27 -8.35
N THR A 30 -7.02 -10.88 -8.31
CA THR A 30 -6.00 -10.71 -9.36
C THR A 30 -6.47 -11.31 -10.68
N LEU A 31 -7.05 -12.51 -10.66
CA LEU A 31 -7.59 -13.16 -11.85
C LEU A 31 -8.76 -12.37 -12.45
N GLU A 32 -9.66 -11.86 -11.62
CA GLU A 32 -10.78 -11.01 -12.04
C GLU A 32 -10.30 -9.72 -12.70
N GLN A 33 -9.29 -9.06 -12.10
CA GLN A 33 -8.65 -7.90 -12.70
C GLN A 33 -7.98 -8.25 -14.03
N GLN A 34 -7.30 -9.39 -14.14
CA GLN A 34 -6.67 -9.82 -15.39
C GLN A 34 -7.69 -10.11 -16.51
N ALA A 35 -8.87 -10.62 -16.16
CA ALA A 35 -9.94 -10.90 -17.13
C ALA A 35 -10.51 -9.62 -17.77
N ASN A 36 -10.55 -8.50 -17.04
CA ASN A 36 -11.03 -7.20 -17.52
C ASN A 36 -10.03 -6.09 -17.19
N ASN A 37 -8.81 -6.23 -17.73
CA ASN A 37 -7.66 -5.48 -17.23
C ASN A 37 -7.66 -3.99 -17.59
N ILE A 38 -7.99 -3.16 -16.60
CA ILE A 38 -7.88 -1.71 -16.67
C ILE A 38 -6.74 -1.25 -15.75
N LEU A 39 -5.80 -0.46 -16.29
CA LEU A 39 -4.72 0.12 -15.49
C LEU A 39 -5.30 1.00 -14.38
N ILE A 40 -5.01 0.65 -13.13
CA ILE A 40 -5.34 1.47 -11.97
C ILE A 40 -4.38 2.66 -11.96
N ARG A 41 -4.86 3.83 -12.39
CA ARG A 41 -4.08 5.08 -12.49
C ARG A 41 -4.78 6.23 -11.77
N PRO A 42 -4.67 6.31 -10.44
CA PRO A 42 -5.23 7.44 -9.71
C PRO A 42 -4.50 8.74 -10.07
N LEU A 43 -5.22 9.86 -10.03
CA LEU A 43 -4.67 11.20 -10.15
C LEU A 43 -4.62 11.85 -8.77
N THR A 44 -3.60 12.68 -8.56
CA THR A 44 -3.47 13.51 -7.37
C THR A 44 -3.91 14.93 -7.69
N PHE A 45 -4.57 15.59 -6.74
CA PHE A 45 -4.79 17.03 -6.80
C PHE A 45 -3.54 17.74 -6.26
N TYR A 46 -2.95 18.63 -7.06
CA TYR A 46 -1.80 19.42 -6.62
C TYR A 46 -2.28 20.66 -5.88
N ASP A 47 -2.03 20.70 -4.58
CA ASP A 47 -2.28 21.84 -3.69
C ASP A 47 -0.98 22.49 -3.19
N GLY A 48 0.10 22.31 -3.95
CA GLY A 48 1.38 22.93 -3.65
C GLY A 48 1.51 24.34 -4.23
N PRO A 49 2.62 25.04 -3.95
CA PRO A 49 2.86 26.37 -4.48
C PRO A 49 2.95 26.37 -6.02
N ALA A 50 2.63 27.49 -6.65
CA ALA A 50 2.84 27.72 -8.08
C ALA A 50 4.33 27.52 -8.47
N PRO A 51 4.65 27.41 -9.78
CA PRO A 51 6.03 27.29 -10.25
C PRO A 51 6.95 28.36 -9.63
N ARG A 52 8.06 27.91 -9.04
CA ARG A 52 9.06 28.78 -8.43
C ARG A 52 10.33 28.78 -9.27
N ALA A 53 10.91 29.96 -9.47
CA ALA A 53 12.22 30.06 -10.09
C ALA A 53 13.27 29.38 -9.21
N TYR A 54 14.23 28.71 -9.84
CA TYR A 54 15.37 28.15 -9.13
C TYR A 54 16.29 29.28 -8.63
N VAL A 55 16.68 29.22 -7.37
CA VAL A 55 17.68 30.13 -6.78
C VAL A 55 19.00 29.36 -6.65
N PRO A 56 20.13 29.82 -7.23
CA PRO A 56 21.46 29.23 -7.03
C PRO A 56 21.82 29.10 -5.55
N ILE A 57 22.59 28.07 -5.18
CA ILE A 57 22.84 27.73 -3.77
C ILE A 57 23.53 28.86 -3.00
N ASP A 58 24.44 29.58 -3.65
CA ASP A 58 25.17 30.76 -3.18
C ASP A 58 24.27 31.99 -2.98
N GLN A 59 23.06 31.96 -3.52
CA GLN A 59 22.05 33.03 -3.44
C GLN A 59 20.85 32.65 -2.57
N ARG A 60 20.89 31.45 -1.96
CA ARG A 60 19.95 31.07 -0.90
C ARG A 60 20.55 31.61 0.41
N GLY A 61 19.73 32.29 1.21
CA GLY A 61 20.14 32.80 2.52
C GLY A 61 20.56 31.71 3.50
#